data_AF-A0A371NVY1-F1
#
_entry.id   AF-A0A371NVY1-F1
#
_cell.length_a   1.000
_cell.length_b   1.000
_cell.length_c   1.000
_cell.angle_alpha   90.00
_cell.angle_beta   90.00
_cell.angle_gamma   90.00
#
_symmetry.space_group_name_H-M   'P 1'
#
loop_
_entity.id
_entity.type
_entity.pdbx_description
1 polymer ?
#
loop_
_entity_poly.entity_id
_entity_poly.type
_entity_poly.pdbx_seq_one_letter_code
_entity_poly.pdbx_strand_id
1 'polypeptide(L)'
;MLDADTEQFVEVAAALPADQLEAAFDRLVDLRAEGGKEASRAAVPSASVNSELDHRIRAALLPRADELDAHLTGLHSDARAAISTTARAILTRRRLTAEQFAVLVEPFAGRAPVPAQDG
;
A
#
# COMPACT_ATOMS: atom_id res chain seq x y z
N MET A 1 12.42 -0.02 12.13
CA MET A 1 13.04 -0.42 10.86
C MET A 1 12.01 -1.21 10.10
N LEU A 2 11.89 -0.96 8.80
CA LEU A 2 11.01 -1.75 7.93
C LEU A 2 11.67 -3.13 7.72
N ASP A 3 10.86 -4.16 7.51
CA ASP A 3 11.38 -5.45 7.06
C ASP A 3 11.62 -5.44 5.53
N ALA A 4 12.46 -6.37 5.07
CA ALA A 4 12.87 -6.43 3.67
C ALA A 4 11.68 -6.61 2.71
N ASP A 5 10.66 -7.37 3.11
CA ASP A 5 9.47 -7.59 2.29
C ASP A 5 8.69 -6.28 2.08
N THR A 6 8.53 -5.49 3.16
CA THR A 6 7.87 -4.19 3.11
C THR A 6 8.65 -3.21 2.25
N GLU A 7 9.99 -3.18 2.36
CA GLU A 7 10.84 -2.32 1.54
C GLU A 7 10.75 -2.68 0.06
N GLN A 8 10.83 -3.98 -0.26
CA GLN A 8 10.72 -4.48 -1.63
C GLN A 8 9.35 -4.18 -2.24
N PHE A 9 8.28 -4.37 -1.46
CA PHE A 9 6.93 -4.01 -1.90
C PHE A 9 6.85 -2.52 -2.26
N VAL A 10 7.31 -1.62 -1.38
CA VAL A 10 7.25 -0.18 -1.60
C VAL A 10 8.03 0.23 -2.86
N GLU A 11 9.21 -0.34 -3.07
CA GLU A 11 10.02 -0.07 -4.25
C GLU A 11 9.32 -0.48 -5.55
N VAL A 12 8.82 -1.71 -5.63
CA VAL A 12 8.15 -2.21 -6.83
C VAL A 12 6.81 -1.50 -7.06
N ALA A 13 6.02 -1.31 -6.01
CA ALA A 13 4.72 -0.64 -6.11
C ALA A 13 4.88 0.81 -6.57
N ALA A 14 5.86 1.55 -6.05
CA ALA A 14 6.12 2.93 -6.45
C ALA A 14 6.63 3.06 -7.89
N ALA A 15 7.18 1.98 -8.47
CA ALA A 15 7.63 1.93 -9.86
C ALA A 15 6.52 1.52 -10.85
N LEU A 16 5.31 1.19 -10.36
CA LEU A 16 4.20 0.79 -11.24
C LEU A 16 3.78 1.92 -12.20
N PRO A 17 3.36 1.58 -13.42
CA PRO A 17 2.68 2.50 -14.33
C PRO A 17 1.48 3.21 -13.69
N ALA A 18 1.17 4.42 -14.15
CA ALA A 18 0.11 5.27 -13.59
C ALA A 18 -1.28 4.60 -13.61
N ASP A 19 -1.62 3.91 -14.70
CA ASP A 19 -2.86 3.15 -14.86
C ASP A 19 -2.98 1.99 -13.85
N GLN A 20 -1.86 1.35 -13.49
CA GLN A 20 -1.88 0.31 -12.46
C GLN A 20 -2.02 0.89 -11.05
N LEU A 21 -1.47 2.06 -10.78
CA LEU A 21 -1.63 2.76 -9.50
C LEU A 21 -3.06 3.27 -9.31
N GLU A 22 -3.66 3.80 -10.38
CA GLU A 22 -5.07 4.19 -10.43
C GLU A 22 -5.96 2.96 -10.14
N ALA A 23 -5.79 1.87 -10.89
CA ALA A 23 -6.56 0.65 -10.69
C ALA A 23 -6.39 0.04 -9.28
N ALA A 24 -5.20 0.16 -8.69
CA ALA A 24 -4.96 -0.28 -7.32
C ALA A 24 -5.73 0.60 -6.32
N PHE A 25 -5.75 1.92 -6.51
CA PHE A 25 -6.51 2.82 -5.65
C PHE A 25 -8.02 2.61 -5.77
N ASP A 26 -8.55 2.48 -6.98
CA ASP A 26 -9.97 2.17 -7.19
C ASP A 26 -10.37 0.89 -6.47
N ARG A 27 -9.55 -0.17 -6.62
CA ARG A 27 -9.81 -1.43 -5.94
C ARG A 27 -9.75 -1.30 -4.42
N LEU A 28 -8.85 -0.48 -3.88
CA LEU A 28 -8.79 -0.19 -2.45
C LEU A 28 -10.07 0.51 -1.96
N VAL A 29 -10.61 1.44 -2.76
CA VAL A 29 -11.86 2.14 -2.43
C VAL A 29 -13.04 1.18 -2.40
N ASP A 30 -13.16 0.29 -3.38
CA ASP A 30 -14.22 -0.74 -3.42
C ASP A 30 -14.16 -1.64 -2.18
N LEU A 31 -12.97 -2.15 -1.87
CA LEU A 31 -12.72 -3.05 -0.75
C LEU A 31 -12.94 -2.40 0.61
N ARG A 32 -12.97 -1.07 0.68
CA ARG A 32 -13.20 -0.34 1.93
C ARG A 32 -14.55 -0.69 2.57
N ALA A 33 -15.59 -0.89 1.75
CA ALA A 33 -16.91 -1.30 2.21
C ALA A 33 -16.98 -2.80 2.54
N GLU A 34 -16.12 -3.62 1.93
CA GLU A 34 -16.03 -5.07 2.10
C GLU A 34 -15.06 -5.47 3.24
N GLY A 35 -15.08 -4.71 4.34
CA GLY A 35 -14.23 -4.99 5.51
C GLY A 35 -12.84 -4.33 5.48
N GLY A 36 -12.43 -3.73 4.36
CA GLY A 36 -11.14 -3.03 4.24
C GLY A 36 -10.96 -1.88 5.24
N LYS A 37 -12.06 -1.21 5.65
CA LYS A 37 -12.01 -0.19 6.70
C LYS A 37 -11.56 -0.74 8.06
N GLU A 38 -12.13 -1.86 8.50
CA GLU A 38 -11.78 -2.46 9.79
C GLU A 38 -10.43 -3.15 9.72
N ALA A 39 -10.10 -3.79 8.58
CA ALA A 39 -8.77 -4.35 8.35
C ALA A 39 -7.68 -3.26 8.41
N SER A 40 -7.89 -2.11 7.76
CA SER A 40 -6.92 -1.00 7.75
C SER A 40 -6.66 -0.45 9.16
N ARG A 41 -7.69 -0.42 10.02
CA ARG A 41 -7.54 -0.04 11.44
C ARG A 41 -6.73 -1.05 12.23
N ALA A 42 -6.89 -2.35 11.95
CA ALA A 42 -6.11 -3.41 12.58
C ALA A 42 -4.64 -3.40 12.13
N ALA A 43 -4.35 -2.87 10.94
CA ALA A 43 -3.01 -2.85 10.33
C ALA A 43 -2.12 -1.67 10.78
N VAL A 44 -2.53 -0.85 11.77
CA VAL A 44 -1.77 0.35 12.14
C VAL A 44 -0.51 -0.03 12.93
N PRO A 45 0.71 0.27 12.44
CA PRO A 45 1.95 0.02 13.17
C PRO A 45 2.18 1.11 14.25
N SER A 46 3.28 1.02 14.99
CA SER A 46 3.65 2.08 15.92
C SER A 46 3.89 3.40 15.19
N ALA A 47 3.75 4.53 15.88
CA ALA A 47 3.90 5.86 15.27
C ALA A 47 5.27 6.05 14.60
N SER A 48 6.35 5.58 15.23
CA SER A 48 7.71 5.68 14.67
C SER A 48 7.87 4.87 13.39
N VAL A 49 7.35 3.64 13.37
CA VAL A 49 7.44 2.77 12.17
C VAL A 49 6.52 3.28 11.07
N ASN A 50 5.34 3.81 11.41
CA ASN A 50 4.45 4.44 10.44
C ASN A 50 5.07 5.67 9.80
N SER A 51 5.77 6.50 10.58
CA SER A 51 6.48 7.67 10.08
C SER A 51 7.61 7.29 9.13
N GLU A 52 8.37 6.24 9.46
CA GLU A 52 9.44 5.73 8.59
C GLU A 52 8.88 5.21 7.26
N LEU A 53 7.81 4.42 7.33
CA LEU A 53 7.12 3.90 6.14
C LEU A 53 6.62 5.05 5.25
N ASP A 54 5.97 6.04 5.84
CA ASP A 54 5.45 7.19 5.10
C ASP A 54 6.56 8.01 4.44
N HIS A 55 7.69 8.21 5.13
CA HIS A 55 8.86 8.87 4.57
C HIS A 55 9.40 8.11 3.35
N ARG A 56 9.53 6.78 3.46
CA ARG A 56 10.04 5.93 2.37
C ARG A 56 9.13 5.96 1.15
N ILE A 57 7.82 5.86 1.33
CA ILE A 57 6.83 5.91 0.23
C ILE A 57 6.88 7.29 -0.43
N ARG A 58 6.86 8.36 0.37
CA ARG A 58 6.94 9.72 -0.16
C ARG A 58 8.22 9.94 -0.96
N ALA A 59 9.36 9.49 -0.45
CA ALA A 59 10.63 9.61 -1.15
C ALA A 59 10.63 8.84 -2.48
N ALA A 60 9.96 7.67 -2.54
CA ALA A 60 9.86 6.86 -3.76
C ALA A 60 8.95 7.47 -4.84
N LEU A 61 7.82 8.07 -4.44
CA LEU A 61 6.84 8.65 -5.37
C LEU A 61 7.14 10.09 -5.77
N LEU A 62 7.86 10.85 -4.94
CA LEU A 62 8.11 12.28 -5.18
C LEU A 62 8.70 12.59 -6.57
N PRO A 63 9.65 11.82 -7.13
CA PRO A 63 10.19 12.08 -8.47
C PRO A 63 9.15 11.96 -9.58
N ARG A 64 8.02 11.28 -9.33
CA ARG A 64 6.95 11.00 -10.29
C ARG A 64 5.68 11.80 -10.02
N ALA A 65 5.70 12.75 -9.09
CA ALA A 65 4.50 13.50 -8.71
C ALA A 65 3.82 14.16 -9.91
N ASP A 66 4.58 14.92 -10.72
CA ASP A 66 4.06 15.61 -11.89
C ASP A 66 3.56 14.63 -12.98
N GLU A 67 4.25 13.50 -13.16
CA GLU A 67 3.86 12.44 -14.10
C GLU A 67 2.49 11.84 -13.72
N LEU A 68 2.33 11.47 -12.46
CA LEU A 68 1.11 10.85 -11.96
C LEU A 68 -0.07 11.84 -12.00
N ASP A 69 0.13 13.07 -11.56
CA ASP A 69 -0.93 14.09 -11.58
C ASP A 69 -1.30 14.55 -13.00
N ALA A 70 -0.40 14.40 -13.97
CA ALA A 70 -0.69 14.62 -15.39
C ALA A 70 -1.55 13.50 -16.01
N HIS A 71 -1.41 12.26 -15.52
CA HIS A 71 -2.28 11.14 -15.93
C HIS A 71 -3.69 11.29 -15.33
N LEU A 72 -3.78 11.52 -14.02
CA LEU A 72 -5.03 11.79 -13.33
C LEU A 72 -4.75 12.73 -12.15
N THR A 73 -5.44 13.87 -12.11
CA THR A 73 -5.25 14.85 -11.04
C THR A 73 -5.54 14.24 -9.68
N GLY A 74 -4.54 14.22 -8.79
CA GLY A 74 -4.65 13.65 -7.45
C GLY A 74 -4.04 12.25 -7.33
N LEU A 75 -3.68 11.61 -8.45
CA LEU A 75 -3.16 10.24 -8.47
C LEU A 75 -1.89 10.08 -7.64
N HIS A 76 -1.02 11.09 -7.54
CA HIS A 76 0.15 10.99 -6.67
C HIS A 76 -0.25 10.76 -5.20
N SER A 77 -1.31 11.42 -4.73
CA SER A 77 -1.82 11.24 -3.37
C SER A 77 -2.56 9.92 -3.19
N ASP A 78 -3.33 9.51 -4.19
CA ASP A 78 -4.09 8.26 -4.19
C ASP A 78 -3.17 7.04 -4.21
N ALA A 79 -2.13 7.05 -5.06
CA ALA A 79 -1.08 6.05 -5.10
C ALA A 79 -0.39 5.91 -3.74
N ARG A 80 -0.05 7.03 -3.09
CA ARG A 80 0.53 7.01 -1.73
C ARG A 80 -0.42 6.36 -0.73
N ALA A 81 -1.71 6.65 -0.79
CA ALA A 81 -2.70 6.06 0.12
C ALA A 81 -2.83 4.54 -0.08
N ALA A 82 -2.87 4.08 -1.33
CA ALA A 82 -2.92 2.66 -1.67
C ALA A 82 -1.66 1.92 -1.20
N ILE A 83 -0.47 2.40 -1.59
CA ILE A 83 0.80 1.79 -1.19
C ILE A 83 0.93 1.79 0.34
N SER A 84 0.59 2.88 1.01
CA SER A 84 0.68 2.96 2.47
C SER A 84 -0.22 1.95 3.17
N THR A 85 -1.44 1.74 2.65
CA THR A 85 -2.39 0.79 3.24
C THR A 85 -1.90 -0.64 3.11
N THR A 86 -1.44 -1.04 1.93
CA THR A 86 -0.93 -2.39 1.70
C THR A 86 0.41 -2.64 2.39
N ALA A 87 1.33 -1.67 2.39
CA ALA A 87 2.61 -1.80 3.09
C ALA A 87 2.42 -1.95 4.60
N ARG A 88 1.46 -1.24 5.20
CA ARG A 88 1.07 -1.43 6.61
C ARG A 88 0.58 -2.86 6.88
N ALA A 89 -0.22 -3.41 5.97
CA ALA A 89 -0.70 -4.79 6.08
C ALA A 89 0.46 -5.80 6.03
N ILE A 90 1.40 -5.64 5.12
CA ILE A 90 2.61 -6.48 5.00
C ILE A 90 3.44 -6.44 6.28
N LEU A 91 3.71 -5.23 6.77
CA LEU A 91 4.50 -4.99 7.98
C LEU A 91 3.83 -5.54 9.25
N THR A 92 2.50 -5.54 9.29
CA THR A 92 1.72 -5.98 10.46
C THR A 92 1.04 -7.34 10.25
N ARG A 93 1.42 -8.09 9.21
CA ARG A 93 0.73 -9.32 8.75
C ARG A 93 0.45 -10.35 9.84
N ARG A 94 1.35 -10.46 10.83
CA ARG A 94 1.21 -11.36 12.01
C ARG A 94 0.09 -10.97 12.98
N ARG A 95 -0.44 -9.75 12.86
CA ARG A 95 -1.52 -9.21 13.72
C ARG A 95 -2.89 -9.29 13.05
N LEU A 96 -2.91 -9.58 11.76
CA LEU A 96 -4.11 -9.59 10.94
C LEU A 96 -4.66 -11.00 10.82
N THR A 97 -5.98 -11.12 10.70
CA THR A 97 -6.57 -12.37 10.23
C THR A 97 -6.25 -12.57 8.74
N ALA A 98 -6.34 -13.83 8.27
CA ALA A 98 -6.21 -14.17 6.85
C ALA A 98 -7.06 -13.28 5.94
N GLU A 99 -8.31 -13.06 6.34
CA GLU A 99 -9.28 -12.24 5.60
C GLU A 99 -8.88 -10.76 5.58
N GLN A 100 -8.45 -10.21 6.73
CA GLN A 100 -8.01 -8.81 6.82
C GLN A 100 -6.76 -8.57 5.98
N PHE A 101 -5.79 -9.47 6.03
CA PHE A 101 -4.59 -9.37 5.22
C PHE A 101 -4.93 -9.46 3.74
N ALA A 102 -5.70 -10.48 3.32
CA ALA A 102 -6.10 -10.69 1.94
C ALA A 102 -6.77 -9.44 1.35
N VAL A 103 -7.75 -8.87 2.05
CA VAL A 103 -8.45 -7.66 1.60
C VAL A 103 -7.50 -6.46 1.44
N LEU A 104 -6.49 -6.30 2.31
CA LEU A 104 -5.59 -5.16 2.24
C LEU A 104 -4.48 -5.28 1.19
N VAL A 105 -4.14 -6.50 0.78
CA VAL A 105 -3.10 -6.74 -0.23
C VAL A 105 -3.66 -6.93 -1.65
N GLU A 106 -4.95 -7.26 -1.76
CA GLU A 106 -5.64 -7.47 -3.03
C GLU A 106 -5.47 -6.33 -4.05
N PRO A 107 -5.45 -5.03 -3.66
CA PRO A 107 -5.16 -3.94 -4.60
C PRO A 107 -3.86 -4.10 -5.39
N PHE A 108 -2.87 -4.83 -4.87
CA PHE A 108 -1.58 -5.06 -5.51
C PHE A 108 -1.30 -6.53 -5.86
N ALA A 109 -2.27 -7.42 -5.67
CA ALA A 109 -2.14 -8.83 -6.03
C ALA A 109 -1.80 -8.98 -7.52
N GLY A 110 -0.68 -9.67 -7.81
CA GLY A 110 -0.18 -9.85 -9.18
C GLY A 110 0.49 -8.61 -9.82
N ARG A 111 0.52 -7.47 -9.11
CA ARG A 111 1.16 -6.22 -9.57
C ARG A 111 2.49 -5.95 -8.87
N ALA A 112 2.57 -6.26 -7.59
CA ALA A 112 3.76 -6.08 -6.75
C ALA A 112 4.01 -7.33 -5.89
N PRO A 113 5.25 -7.56 -5.42
CA PRO A 113 5.54 -8.67 -4.52
C PRO A 113 4.82 -8.47 -3.20
N VAL A 114 3.87 -9.35 -2.91
CA VAL A 114 3.18 -9.44 -1.62
C VAL A 114 3.63 -10.73 -0.96
N PRO A 115 4.25 -10.69 0.23
CA PRO A 115 4.62 -11.91 0.93
C PRO A 115 3.36 -12.67 1.37
N ALA A 116 3.52 -13.99 1.55
CA ALA A 116 2.48 -14.77 2.20
C ALA A 116 2.21 -14.24 3.61
N GLN A 117 0.99 -14.42 4.11
CA GLN A 117 0.73 -14.14 5.51
C GLN A 117 1.53 -15.13 6.37
N ASP A 118 2.33 -14.60 7.29
CA ASP A 118 2.94 -15.42 8.35
C ASP A 118 1.80 -15.95 9.23
N GLY A 119 1.70 -17.29 9.36
CA GLY A 119 0.69 -17.99 10.16
C GLY A 119 0.86 -17.81 11.67
#